data_AF-A0A1E5A1T1-F1
#
_entry.id   AF-A0A1E5A1T1-F1
#
_cell.length_a   1.000
_cell.length_b   1.000
_cell.length_c   1.000
_cell.angle_alpha   90.00
_cell.angle_beta   90.00
_cell.angle_gamma   90.00
#
_symmetry.space_group_name_H-M   'P 1'
#
loop_
_entity.id
_entity.type
_entity.pdbx_description
1 polymer ?
#
loop_
_entity_poly.entity_id
_entity_poly.type
_entity_poly.pdbx_seq_one_letter_code
_entity_poly.pdbx_strand_id
1 'polypeptide(L)' 'MRHRNGQYAILHNGTEATILRGKRAVNFATKISELTFAEQQQLMARLTGNYKRGNERTAIKHLRNQK' A
#
# COMPACT_ATOMS: atom_id res chain seq x y z
N MET A 1 -4.29 -7.77 -5.67
CA MET A 1 -4.84 -8.95 -6.35
C MET A 1 -4.21 -10.22 -5.77
N ARG A 2 -5.00 -11.26 -5.49
CA ARG A 2 -4.50 -12.58 -5.03
C ARG A 2 -4.37 -13.53 -6.23
N HIS A 3 -3.28 -14.27 -6.31
CA HIS A 3 -3.04 -15.31 -7.32
C HIS A 3 -3.38 -16.70 -6.77
N ARG A 4 -3.66 -17.66 -7.67
CA ARG A 4 -4.02 -19.05 -7.33
C ARG A 4 -2.91 -19.79 -6.58
N ASN A 5 -1.65 -19.40 -6.78
CA ASN A 5 -0.48 -19.95 -6.09
C ASN A 5 -0.22 -19.32 -4.70
N GLY A 6 -1.17 -18.55 -4.17
CA GLY A 6 -1.06 -17.91 -2.85
C GLY A 6 -0.21 -16.65 -2.83
N GLN A 7 0.19 -16.13 -3.99
CA GLN A 7 0.89 -14.84 -4.09
C GLN A 7 -0.09 -13.66 -4.11
N TYR A 8 0.41 -12.48 -3.74
CA TYR A 8 -0.36 -11.24 -3.81
C TYR A 8 0.38 -10.22 -4.66
N ALA A 9 -0.24 -9.76 -5.74
CA ALA A 9 0.22 -8.60 -6.50
C ALA A 9 -0.39 -7.32 -5.91
N ILE A 10 0.45 -6.37 -5.55
CA ILE A 10 0.03 -5.00 -5.24
C ILE A 10 0.11 -4.21 -6.55
N LEU A 11 -1.02 -3.59 -6.93
CA LEU A 11 -1.12 -2.79 -8.12
C LEU A 11 -1.15 -1.30 -7.74
N HIS A 12 -0.54 -0.46 -8.57
CA HIS A 12 -0.63 0.98 -8.51
C HIS A 12 -1.12 1.48 -9.88
N ASN A 13 -2.30 2.09 -9.92
CA ASN A 13 -2.95 2.55 -11.17
C ASN A 13 -2.98 1.47 -12.27
N GLY A 14 -3.32 0.22 -11.90
CA GLY A 14 -3.37 -0.91 -12.82
C GLY A 14 -2.01 -1.51 -13.19
N THR A 15 -0.90 -0.89 -12.81
CA THR A 15 0.45 -1.44 -13.02
C THR A 15 0.91 -2.23 -11.80
N GLU A 16 1.53 -3.38 -12.01
CA GLU A 16 2.08 -4.17 -10.91
C GLU A 16 3.25 -3.44 -10.24
N ALA A 17 3.08 -3.10 -8.97
CA ALA A 17 4.11 -2.44 -8.17
C ALA A 17 5.04 -3.46 -7.49
N THR A 18 4.46 -4.56 -6.97
CA THR A 18 5.25 -5.65 -6.38
C THR A 18 4.43 -6.93 -6.22
N ILE A 19 5.09 -8.09 -6.18
CA ILE A 19 4.50 -9.38 -5.84
C ILE A 19 5.03 -9.85 -4.48
N LEU A 20 4.12 -10.11 -3.55
CA LEU A 20 4.40 -10.75 -2.27
C LEU A 20 4.25 -12.27 -2.40
N ARG A 21 5.22 -12.99 -1.83
CA ARG A 21 5.29 -14.47 -1.86
C ARG A 21 5.55 -15.02 -0.47
N GLY A 22 5.20 -16.28 -0.25
CA GLY A 22 5.47 -17.02 0.99
C GLY A 22 4.99 -16.28 2.24
N LYS A 23 5.86 -16.18 3.26
CA LYS A 23 5.53 -15.52 4.55
C LYS A 23 5.03 -14.07 4.38
N ARG A 24 5.55 -13.33 3.40
CA ARG A 24 5.10 -11.94 3.14
C ARG A 24 3.66 -11.91 2.62
N ALA A 25 3.27 -12.86 1.78
CA ALA A 25 1.91 -12.98 1.27
C ALA A 25 0.92 -13.35 2.39
N VAL A 26 1.29 -14.29 3.26
CA VAL A 26 0.46 -14.68 4.41
C VAL A 26 0.26 -13.50 5.36
N ASN A 27 1.35 -12.85 5.78
CA ASN A 27 1.27 -11.68 6.67
C ASN A 27 0.46 -10.54 6.04
N PHE A 28 0.57 -10.35 4.72
CA PHE A 28 -0.23 -9.36 4.01
C PHE A 28 -1.72 -9.70 4.05
N ALA A 29 -2.08 -10.95 3.78
CA ALA A 29 -3.47 -11.42 3.79
C ALA A 29 -4.14 -11.21 5.16
N THR A 30 -3.44 -11.56 6.25
CA THR A 30 -3.95 -11.35 7.62
C THR A 30 -4.14 -9.88 7.94
N LYS A 31 -3.19 -9.01 7.55
CA LYS A 31 -3.31 -7.58 7.81
C LYS A 31 -4.49 -6.98 7.05
N ILE A 32 -4.63 -7.26 5.75
CA ILE A 32 -5.69 -6.61 4.97
C ILE A 32 -7.10 -7.05 5.38
N SER A 33 -7.29 -8.23 5.99
CA SER A 33 -8.60 -8.66 6.48
C SER A 33 -9.09 -7.89 7.70
N GLU A 34 -8.18 -7.30 8.47
CA GLU A 34 -8.48 -6.56 9.70
C GLU A 34 -8.52 -5.05 9.49
N LEU A 35 -8.03 -4.57 8.34
CA LEU A 35 -7.86 -3.15 8.05
C LEU A 35 -8.99 -2.59 7.19
N THR A 36 -9.33 -1.33 7.44
CA THR A 36 -10.20 -0.54 6.56
C THR A 36 -9.54 -0.29 5.21
N PHE A 37 -10.32 0.12 4.20
CA PHE A 37 -9.78 0.44 2.87
C PHE A 37 -8.66 1.49 2.91
N ALA A 38 -8.80 2.53 3.73
CA ALA A 38 -7.79 3.59 3.87
C ALA A 38 -6.48 3.04 4.45
N GLU A 39 -6.56 2.18 5.45
CA GLU A 39 -5.39 1.57 6.08
C GLU A 39 -4.73 0.51 5.18
N GLN A 40 -5.53 -0.26 4.44
CA GLN A 40 -5.01 -1.17 3.41
C GLN A 40 -4.20 -0.38 2.38
N GLN A 41 -4.70 0.78 1.93
CA GLN A 41 -3.99 1.61 0.97
C GLN A 41 -2.68 2.17 1.54
N GLN A 42 -2.67 2.58 2.81
CA GLN A 42 -1.44 3.01 3.49
C GLN A 42 -0.44 1.86 3.67
N LEU A 43 -0.91 0.66 4.02
CA LEU A 43 -0.08 -0.54 4.11
C LEU A 43 0.56 -0.87 2.76
N MET A 44 -0.22 -0.86 1.67
CA MET A 44 0.29 -1.09 0.32
C MET A 44 1.28 -0.01 -0.11
N ALA A 45 1.03 1.26 0.22
CA ALA A 45 1.96 2.36 -0.04
C ALA A 45 3.29 2.19 0.72
N ARG A 46 3.24 1.70 1.98
CA ARG A 46 4.45 1.39 2.76
C ARG A 46 5.22 0.22 2.15
N LEU A 47 4.54 -0.86 1.78
CA LEU A 47 5.16 -2.05 1.21
C LEU A 47 5.81 -1.80 -0.16
N THR A 48 5.24 -0.88 -0.95
CA THR A 48 5.76 -0.50 -2.28
C THR A 48 6.73 0.69 -2.24
N GLY A 49 6.95 1.31 -1.08
CA GLY A 49 7.75 2.52 -0.95
C GLY A 49 7.06 3.81 -1.45
N ASN A 50 5.81 3.74 -1.90
CA ASN A 50 5.02 4.88 -2.37
C ASN A 50 4.47 5.78 -1.24
N TYR A 51 4.74 5.48 0.03
CA TYR A 51 4.29 6.26 1.18
C TYR A 51 4.73 7.74 1.12
N LYS A 52 5.91 8.05 0.56
CA LYS A 52 6.36 9.45 0.39
C LYS A 52 5.56 10.21 -0.67
N ARG A 53 5.08 9.53 -1.71
CA ARG A 53 4.40 10.14 -2.86
C ARG A 53 2.91 10.41 -2.61
N GLY A 54 2.26 9.62 -1.76
CA GLY A 54 0.82 9.76 -1.49
C GLY A 54 0.42 10.95 -0.60
N ASN A 55 1.35 11.46 0.21
CA ASN A 55 1.07 12.53 1.18
C ASN A 55 1.39 13.94 0.65
N GLU A 56 1.81 14.06 -0.61
CA GLU A 56 2.26 15.33 -1.20
C GLU A 56 1.14 16.39 -1.18
N ARG A 57 -0.11 16.00 -1.48
CA ARG A 57 -1.26 16.91 -1.45
C ARG A 57 -1.63 17.38 -0.03
N THR A 58 -1.51 16.52 0.98
CA THR A 58 -1.81 16.87 2.37
C THR A 58 -0.67 17.68 3.01
N ALA A 59 0.57 17.39 2.62
CA ALA A 59 1.75 18.12 3.09
C ALA A 59 1.75 19.58 2.61
N ILE A 60 1.28 19.88 1.41
CA ILE A 60 1.18 21.26 0.89
C ILE A 60 0.25 22.13 1.75
N LYS A 61 -0.82 21.55 2.33
CA LYS A 61 -1.77 22.28 3.20
C LYS A 61 -1.33 22.40 4.67
N HIS A 62 -0.20 21.81 5.06
CA HIS A 62 0.27 21.90 6.44
C HIS A 62 0.67 23.35 6.77
N LEU A 63 0.32 23.83 7.97
CA LEU A 63 0.64 25.19 8.45
C LEU A 63 2.14 25.55 8.34
N ARG A 64 3.02 24.55 8.21
CA ARG A 64 4.47 24.70 8.11
C ARG A 64 4.96 25.03 6.68
N ASN A 65 4.11 24.85 5.67
CA ASN A 65 4.42 25.00 4.25
C ASN A 65 3.69 26.19 3.61
N GLN A 66 2.87 26.94 4.36
CA GLN A 66 2.31 28.22 3.94
C GLN A 66 3.26 29.32 4.45
N LYS A 67 4.19 29.74 3.60
CA LYS A 67 4.88 31.03 3.72
C LYS A 67 4.43 31.91 2.57
#